data_AF-A0A2M7QRZ7-F1
#
_entry.id   AF-A0A2M7QRZ7-F1
#
_cell.length_a   1.000
_cell.length_b   1.000
_cell.length_c   1.000
_cell.angle_alpha   90.00
_cell.angle_beta   90.00
_cell.angle_gamma   90.00
#
_symmetry.space_group_name_H-M   'P 1'
#
loop_
_entity.id
_entity.type
_entity.pdbx_description
1 polymer ?
#
loop_
_entity_poly.entity_id
_entity_poly.type
_entity_poly.pdbx_seq_one_letter_code
_entity_poly.pdbx_strand_id
1 'polypeptide(L)'
;MRKKIIIGLVIAALIAGGGFFIAYQKSHFKVSNESLGQSPASFTKNYEKIAAQLPEAQNLEKNFSILWYSDFDGNRVVGLSPDGKIVWEQNMDTPPIPPQSYNVHTEYVTLAPNGNLIVADGDGMMVQEIDRTTHELLWQYGKRSIQGATEGLIHQPDKSFKINDHEVLINDGNNRRVIIVDQNTNQIVWQYGHTLQMSSSTGYLLGNTSARPINETKQIIITDTLENKIMIIDRATKQILWEYKKPDAKWLQHVFPTSEGTFILEDRQKNEVFEINLEGKILWTLGKLTDGSTLKYPTDTIALPNGDILIAESGRYRIIEVVPKTGELVKTWNVSGFVTTVAIDYQTPPNNGNEIIAGKSFVFVGPRQNIPSGAPNDYGFWSFAVPVSGVLSRSGQPTIADFKWLKEHSWKSIVNLRVDGERDEVGDDTKIEGFNNLGFNYLALPMADGSPPTNEQAEKFLEFMTNPANQPSHVHCRGGYGRTGVMVALYRYSVQGWSWLKAAEESVLFEGGISDSQKNWLERWAQNHDPGSFAK
;
A
#
# COMPACT_ATOMS: atom_id res chain seq x y z
N MET A 1 -69.05 9.96 6.70
CA MET A 1 -68.92 11.26 7.41
C MET A 1 -67.43 11.50 7.68
N ARG A 2 -66.72 12.27 6.84
CA ARG A 2 -66.40 13.71 6.97
C ARG A 2 -65.69 14.12 8.28
N LYS A 3 -64.40 14.46 8.11
CA LYS A 3 -63.58 15.57 8.68
C LYS A 3 -63.32 15.52 10.20
N LYS A 4 -62.10 15.76 10.69
CA LYS A 4 -61.31 16.99 10.50
C LYS A 4 -59.78 16.79 10.58
N ILE A 5 -59.14 17.67 9.81
CA ILE A 5 -57.73 18.05 9.74
C ILE A 5 -57.38 18.97 10.92
N ILE A 6 -56.19 18.82 11.53
CA ILE A 6 -55.37 19.94 12.03
C ILE A 6 -53.89 19.66 11.67
N ILE A 7 -53.27 20.71 11.13
CA ILE A 7 -51.93 20.86 10.57
C ILE A 7 -50.95 21.31 11.66
N GLY A 8 -49.68 20.88 11.59
CA GLY A 8 -48.58 21.48 12.37
C GLY A 8 -47.20 20.86 12.13
N LEU A 9 -46.50 21.38 11.10
CA LEU A 9 -45.03 21.55 10.93
C LEU A 9 -44.08 20.37 11.27
N VAL A 10 -43.57 19.63 10.27
CA VAL A 10 -42.28 19.81 9.54
C VAL A 10 -41.03 19.61 10.41
N ILE A 11 -40.48 18.39 10.40
CA ILE A 11 -39.04 18.13 10.17
C ILE A 11 -38.96 16.96 9.19
N ALA A 12 -38.41 17.23 8.01
CA ALA A 12 -38.16 16.25 6.96
C ALA A 12 -36.94 15.38 7.33
N ALA A 13 -37.15 14.10 7.59
CA ALA A 13 -36.11 13.08 7.45
C ALA A 13 -36.25 12.47 6.06
N LEU A 14 -35.73 13.19 5.06
CA LEU A 14 -35.57 12.65 3.71
C LEU A 14 -34.44 11.61 3.77
N ILE A 15 -34.81 10.39 3.43
CA ILE A 15 -33.95 9.29 3.05
C ILE A 15 -32.99 9.81 1.96
N ALA A 16 -31.78 10.15 2.35
CA ALA A 16 -30.66 10.31 1.44
C ALA A 16 -29.77 9.07 1.61
N GLY A 17 -30.12 8.03 0.85
CA GLY A 17 -29.13 7.05 0.41
C GLY A 17 -28.09 7.79 -0.42
N GLY A 18 -27.11 8.36 0.26
CA GLY A 18 -25.91 8.91 -0.35
C GLY A 18 -25.07 7.75 -0.86
N GLY A 19 -25.38 7.29 -2.06
CA GLY A 19 -24.45 6.51 -2.86
C GLY A 19 -23.20 7.36 -3.06
N PHE A 20 -22.15 7.04 -2.31
CA PHE A 20 -20.80 7.48 -2.60
C PHE A 20 -20.42 6.89 -3.97
N PHE A 21 -20.60 7.68 -5.02
CA PHE A 21 -20.04 7.40 -6.33
C PHE A 21 -18.53 7.60 -6.23
N ILE A 22 -17.83 6.56 -5.78
CA ILE A 22 -16.38 6.47 -5.90
C ILE A 22 -16.08 6.22 -7.39
N ALA A 23 -15.59 7.24 -8.07
CA ALA A 23 -14.98 7.13 -9.39
C ALA A 23 -13.65 6.37 -9.25
N TYR A 24 -13.76 5.06 -9.09
CA TYR A 24 -12.63 4.15 -9.12
C TYR A 24 -11.90 4.29 -10.47
N GLN A 25 -10.58 4.06 -10.47
CA GLN A 25 -9.89 3.37 -11.56
C GLN A 25 -10.45 1.93 -11.72
N LYS A 26 -11.78 1.79 -11.79
CA LYS A 26 -12.42 0.62 -12.33
C LYS A 26 -11.91 0.60 -13.77
N SER A 27 -11.10 -0.40 -14.11
CA SER A 27 -11.40 -1.06 -15.37
C SER A 27 -12.92 -1.21 -15.36
N HIS A 28 -13.66 -0.53 -16.24
CA HIS A 28 -15.13 -0.55 -16.27
C HIS A 28 -15.71 -1.92 -16.65
N PHE A 29 -14.94 -2.96 -16.33
CA PHE A 29 -15.25 -4.36 -16.22
C PHE A 29 -16.36 -4.62 -15.18
N LYS A 30 -17.57 -4.15 -15.48
CA LYS A 30 -18.79 -4.63 -14.85
C LYS A 30 -19.25 -5.85 -15.62
N VAL A 31 -18.74 -7.01 -15.23
CA VAL A 31 -19.23 -8.27 -15.73
C VAL A 31 -19.71 -9.10 -14.56
N SER A 32 -21.00 -9.38 -14.52
CA SER A 32 -21.57 -10.30 -13.54
C SER A 32 -20.94 -11.69 -13.71
N ASN A 33 -20.50 -12.24 -12.57
CA ASN A 33 -19.72 -13.47 -12.38
C ASN A 33 -20.14 -14.73 -13.17
N GLU A 34 -21.37 -14.82 -13.66
CA GLU A 34 -21.84 -16.00 -14.41
C GLU A 34 -21.39 -16.00 -15.87
N SER A 35 -20.88 -14.88 -16.36
CA SER A 35 -20.66 -14.66 -17.79
C SER A 35 -19.22 -14.66 -18.26
N LEU A 36 -18.22 -15.00 -17.43
CA LEU A 36 -16.81 -15.16 -17.84
C LEU A 36 -16.33 -16.54 -17.44
N GLY A 37 -16.39 -17.46 -18.40
CA GLY A 37 -16.24 -18.90 -18.17
C GLY A 37 -14.87 -19.33 -17.62
N GLN A 38 -14.82 -20.57 -17.15
CA GLN A 38 -13.71 -21.16 -16.38
C GLN A 38 -12.61 -21.81 -17.25
N SER A 39 -12.66 -21.64 -18.57
CA SER A 39 -11.71 -22.24 -19.52
C SER A 39 -11.36 -21.30 -20.68
N PRO A 40 -10.19 -21.44 -21.33
CA PRO A 40 -9.77 -20.56 -22.43
C PRO A 40 -10.81 -20.40 -23.55
N ALA A 41 -11.45 -21.49 -23.98
CA ALA A 41 -12.48 -21.46 -25.00
C ALA A 41 -13.79 -20.78 -24.55
N SER A 42 -14.09 -20.86 -23.25
CA SER A 42 -15.24 -20.16 -22.65
C SER A 42 -14.94 -18.71 -22.33
N PHE A 43 -13.67 -18.29 -22.26
CA PHE A 43 -13.27 -16.91 -21.95
C PHE A 43 -13.54 -15.98 -23.14
N THR A 44 -13.04 -16.33 -24.35
CA THR A 44 -13.23 -15.55 -25.59
C THR A 44 -14.71 -15.34 -25.94
N LYS A 45 -15.50 -16.43 -25.95
CA LYS A 45 -16.92 -16.41 -26.33
C LYS A 45 -17.80 -15.58 -25.39
N ASN A 46 -17.38 -15.47 -24.15
CA ASN A 46 -18.12 -14.77 -23.11
C ASN A 46 -17.80 -13.28 -23.10
N TYR A 47 -16.55 -12.92 -23.34
CA TYR A 47 -16.13 -11.53 -23.51
C TYR A 47 -16.76 -10.87 -24.73
N GLU A 48 -16.84 -11.54 -25.88
CA GLU A 48 -17.54 -11.02 -27.08
C GLU A 48 -19.01 -10.66 -26.76
N LYS A 49 -19.66 -11.48 -25.93
CA LYS A 49 -21.04 -11.29 -25.49
C LYS A 49 -21.20 -10.11 -24.53
N ILE A 50 -20.17 -9.80 -23.74
CA ILE A 50 -20.14 -8.71 -22.77
C ILE A 50 -19.82 -7.39 -23.46
N ALA A 51 -18.81 -7.35 -24.34
CA ALA A 51 -18.44 -6.15 -25.10
C ALA A 51 -19.64 -5.63 -25.92
N ALA A 52 -20.45 -6.54 -26.47
CA ALA A 52 -21.69 -6.21 -27.17
C ALA A 52 -22.83 -5.66 -26.28
N GLN A 53 -22.69 -5.72 -24.95
CA GLN A 53 -23.72 -5.31 -23.97
C GLN A 53 -23.31 -4.07 -23.16
N LEU A 54 -22.09 -3.56 -23.34
CA LEU A 54 -21.64 -2.35 -22.66
C LEU A 54 -22.45 -1.16 -23.18
N PRO A 55 -23.05 -0.34 -22.28
CA PRO A 55 -23.66 0.91 -22.69
C PRO A 55 -22.61 1.77 -23.41
N GLU A 56 -22.98 2.44 -24.50
CA GLU A 56 -22.19 3.58 -24.99
C GLU A 56 -21.88 4.48 -23.79
N ALA A 57 -20.61 4.90 -23.64
CA ALA A 57 -20.13 5.71 -22.54
C ALA A 57 -20.84 7.08 -22.47
N GLN A 58 -22.06 7.09 -21.95
CA GLN A 58 -22.87 8.28 -21.80
C GLN A 58 -22.60 8.88 -20.43
N ASN A 59 -21.93 10.04 -20.44
CA ASN A 59 -21.83 11.03 -19.36
C ASN A 59 -21.19 10.55 -18.04
N LEU A 60 -20.00 9.97 -18.11
CA LEU A 60 -19.06 10.01 -16.97
C LEU A 60 -18.33 11.36 -17.00
N GLU A 61 -18.05 11.95 -15.83
CA GLU A 61 -17.28 13.20 -15.72
C GLU A 61 -15.99 13.06 -16.54
N LYS A 62 -15.92 13.85 -17.62
CA LYS A 62 -14.97 13.61 -18.72
C LYS A 62 -13.53 13.97 -18.39
N ASN A 63 -13.30 14.66 -17.29
CA ASN A 63 -12.01 15.22 -16.93
C ASN A 63 -11.57 14.61 -15.61
N PHE A 64 -10.45 13.90 -15.60
CA PHE A 64 -9.76 13.59 -14.36
C PHE A 64 -9.38 14.90 -13.65
N SER A 65 -9.27 14.85 -12.33
CA SER A 65 -8.85 15.99 -11.50
C SER A 65 -7.34 16.03 -11.30
N ILE A 66 -6.68 14.87 -11.29
CA ILE A 66 -5.21 14.77 -11.12
C ILE A 66 -4.66 13.69 -12.06
N LEU A 67 -3.54 14.02 -12.71
CA LEU A 67 -2.66 13.11 -13.44
C LEU A 67 -1.43 12.83 -12.58
N TRP A 68 -1.27 11.58 -12.16
CA TRP A 68 -0.15 11.09 -11.36
C TRP A 68 0.92 10.48 -12.25
N TYR A 69 2.17 10.75 -11.95
CA TYR A 69 3.31 10.11 -12.60
C TYR A 69 4.52 9.98 -11.66
N SER A 70 5.40 9.03 -11.97
CA SER A 70 6.70 8.91 -11.33
C SER A 70 7.76 9.54 -12.23
N ASP A 71 8.60 10.37 -11.63
CA ASP A 71 9.77 11.02 -12.23
C ASP A 71 11.01 10.26 -11.76
N PHE A 72 11.49 9.35 -12.61
CA PHE A 72 12.62 8.45 -12.30
C PHE A 72 13.89 9.25 -12.01
N ASP A 73 14.23 10.22 -12.87
CA ASP A 73 15.45 11.04 -12.71
C ASP A 73 15.36 11.96 -11.50
N GLY A 74 14.18 12.54 -11.27
CA GLY A 74 13.92 13.42 -10.14
C GLY A 74 13.70 12.70 -8.81
N ASN A 75 13.67 11.36 -8.80
CA ASN A 75 13.35 10.52 -7.64
C ASN A 75 12.11 11.00 -6.88
N ARG A 76 11.02 11.23 -7.61
CA ARG A 76 9.80 11.80 -7.02
C ARG A 76 8.54 11.27 -7.68
N VAL A 77 7.45 11.33 -6.92
CA VAL A 77 6.10 11.16 -7.43
C VAL A 77 5.44 12.52 -7.55
N VAL A 78 4.69 12.75 -8.62
CA VAL A 78 4.10 14.06 -8.93
C VAL A 78 2.63 13.88 -9.33
N GLY A 79 1.77 14.74 -8.79
CA GLY A 79 0.38 14.92 -9.22
C GLY A 79 0.21 16.26 -9.93
N LEU A 80 -0.29 16.22 -11.16
CA LEU A 80 -0.59 17.39 -11.99
C LEU A 80 -2.10 17.63 -12.07
N SER A 81 -2.54 18.86 -11.96
CA SER A 81 -3.88 19.24 -12.43
C SER A 81 -3.97 19.06 -13.97
N PRO A 82 -5.17 19.02 -14.56
CA PRO A 82 -5.31 18.82 -15.99
C PRO A 82 -4.61 19.90 -16.81
N ASP A 83 -4.54 21.14 -16.34
CA ASP A 83 -3.78 22.25 -16.98
C ASP A 83 -2.25 22.16 -16.79
N GLY A 84 -1.76 21.14 -16.09
CA GLY A 84 -0.34 20.83 -15.97
C GLY A 84 0.38 21.52 -14.82
N LYS A 85 -0.35 22.08 -13.84
CA LYS A 85 0.25 22.60 -12.62
C LYS A 85 0.52 21.45 -11.66
N ILE A 86 1.69 21.45 -11.02
CA ILE A 86 1.95 20.54 -9.91
C ILE A 86 1.02 20.91 -8.76
N VAL A 87 0.20 19.95 -8.34
CA VAL A 87 -0.73 20.07 -7.20
C VAL A 87 -0.37 19.12 -6.06
N TRP A 88 0.57 18.21 -6.30
CA TRP A 88 1.12 17.29 -5.31
C TRP A 88 2.52 16.86 -5.74
N GLU A 89 3.45 16.74 -4.78
CA GLU A 89 4.76 16.12 -5.02
C GLU A 89 5.33 15.47 -3.77
N GLN A 90 6.06 14.36 -3.93
CA GLN A 90 6.84 13.74 -2.87
C GLN A 90 8.20 13.34 -3.43
N ASN A 91 9.26 13.89 -2.85
CA ASN A 91 10.62 13.40 -3.07
C ASN A 91 10.85 12.14 -2.23
N MET A 92 11.32 11.08 -2.88
CA MET A 92 11.35 9.73 -2.30
C MET A 92 12.63 9.46 -1.50
N ASP A 93 13.44 10.50 -1.31
CA ASP A 93 14.57 10.58 -0.39
C ASP A 93 14.31 11.53 0.80
N THR A 94 13.07 12.05 0.92
CA THR A 94 12.66 12.93 2.03
C THR A 94 11.63 12.27 2.94
N PRO A 95 11.54 12.67 4.22
CA PRO A 95 10.49 12.19 5.11
C PRO A 95 9.09 12.31 4.49
N PRO A 96 8.19 11.35 4.75
CA PRO A 96 8.32 10.23 5.69
C PRO A 96 9.02 8.99 5.11
N ILE A 97 9.55 9.07 3.89
CA ILE A 97 10.35 8.00 3.31
C ILE A 97 11.72 8.01 4.00
N PRO A 98 12.21 6.88 4.56
CA PRO A 98 13.45 6.85 5.31
C PRO A 98 14.64 7.39 4.49
N PRO A 99 15.37 8.42 4.97
CA PRO A 99 16.52 8.97 4.24
C PRO A 99 17.76 8.08 4.43
N GLN A 100 18.30 7.47 3.35
CA GLN A 100 19.74 7.22 3.13
C GLN A 100 20.10 6.38 1.87
N SER A 101 21.15 6.86 1.20
CA SER A 101 22.19 6.28 0.32
C SER A 101 21.87 5.42 -0.92
N TYR A 102 22.48 5.90 -2.03
CA TYR A 102 22.56 5.41 -3.40
C TYR A 102 21.30 5.62 -4.24
N ASN A 103 21.53 6.05 -5.49
CA ASN A 103 20.56 6.34 -6.54
C ASN A 103 19.30 5.51 -6.37
N VAL A 104 18.30 6.11 -5.74
CA VAL A 104 16.95 5.58 -5.70
C VAL A 104 16.21 6.24 -6.81
N HIS A 105 15.55 5.43 -7.61
CA HIS A 105 14.71 5.88 -8.69
C HIS A 105 13.33 5.30 -8.45
N THR A 106 12.41 6.17 -8.05
CA THR A 106 11.01 5.76 -7.89
C THR A 106 10.43 5.49 -9.26
N GLU A 107 10.02 4.25 -9.49
CA GLU A 107 9.69 3.80 -10.82
C GLU A 107 8.20 3.83 -11.09
N TYR A 108 7.33 3.53 -10.12
CA TYR A 108 5.89 3.42 -10.44
C TYR A 108 5.00 3.94 -9.34
N VAL A 109 3.90 4.58 -9.73
CA VAL A 109 2.79 5.01 -8.87
C VAL A 109 1.46 4.52 -9.43
N THR A 110 0.62 3.98 -8.55
CA THR A 110 -0.78 3.67 -8.81
C THR A 110 -1.66 4.21 -7.67
N LEU A 111 -2.99 4.15 -7.84
CA LEU A 111 -3.95 4.58 -6.83
C LEU A 111 -4.56 3.37 -6.13
N ALA A 112 -4.56 3.41 -4.80
CA ALA A 112 -5.31 2.52 -3.96
C ALA A 112 -6.83 2.82 -4.01
N PRO A 113 -7.70 1.88 -3.64
CA PRO A 113 -9.15 2.06 -3.58
C PRO A 113 -9.62 3.29 -2.78
N ASN A 114 -8.88 3.65 -1.73
CA ASN A 114 -9.13 4.81 -0.86
C ASN A 114 -8.57 6.13 -1.41
N GLY A 115 -7.89 6.11 -2.57
CA GLY A 115 -7.24 7.25 -3.20
C GLY A 115 -5.77 7.45 -2.83
N ASN A 116 -5.24 6.69 -1.86
CA ASN A 116 -3.83 6.76 -1.49
C ASN A 116 -2.92 6.25 -2.61
N LEU A 117 -1.64 6.58 -2.54
CA LEU A 117 -0.67 6.24 -3.58
C LEU A 117 0.01 4.93 -3.23
N ILE A 118 0.04 3.99 -4.17
CA ILE A 118 0.90 2.81 -4.10
C ILE A 118 2.12 3.09 -4.96
N VAL A 119 3.29 3.14 -4.32
CA VAL A 119 4.55 3.48 -4.96
C VAL A 119 5.46 2.26 -4.96
N ALA A 120 5.91 1.83 -6.14
CA ALA A 120 6.97 0.84 -6.27
C ALA A 120 8.29 1.56 -6.54
N ASP A 121 9.20 1.46 -5.57
CA ASP A 121 10.56 1.96 -5.62
C ASP A 121 11.47 0.78 -5.97
N GLY A 122 11.73 0.63 -7.28
CA GLY A 122 12.49 -0.47 -7.85
C GLY A 122 13.89 -0.55 -7.24
N ASP A 123 14.65 0.55 -7.34
CA ASP A 123 16.01 0.61 -6.81
C ASP A 123 16.06 0.73 -5.28
N GLY A 124 15.01 1.26 -4.66
CA GLY A 124 14.82 1.21 -3.21
C GLY A 124 14.48 -0.17 -2.66
N MET A 125 14.11 -1.15 -3.51
CA MET A 125 13.70 -2.51 -3.12
C MET A 125 12.46 -2.52 -2.22
N MET A 126 11.50 -1.63 -2.50
CA MET A 126 10.33 -1.42 -1.65
C MET A 126 9.05 -1.15 -2.46
N VAL A 127 7.92 -1.55 -1.90
CA VAL A 127 6.59 -1.06 -2.29
C VAL A 127 5.95 -0.41 -1.08
N GLN A 128 5.37 0.77 -1.28
CA GLN A 128 4.88 1.64 -0.21
C GLN A 128 3.44 2.08 -0.49
N GLU A 129 2.65 2.26 0.57
CA GLU A 129 1.39 3.01 0.51
C GLU A 129 1.60 4.35 1.20
N ILE A 130 1.34 5.44 0.47
CA ILE A 130 1.48 6.83 0.94
C ILE A 130 0.10 7.47 1.01
N ASP A 131 -0.23 8.06 2.16
CA ASP A 131 -1.42 8.88 2.29
C ASP A 131 -1.30 10.11 1.40
N ARG A 132 -2.25 10.26 0.48
CA ARG A 132 -2.21 11.34 -0.50
C ARG A 132 -2.40 12.74 0.11
N THR A 133 -2.97 12.83 1.32
CA THR A 133 -3.35 14.08 1.97
C THR A 133 -2.31 14.50 2.97
N THR A 134 -1.85 13.56 3.81
CA THR A 134 -0.88 13.82 4.87
C THR A 134 0.56 13.57 4.43
N HIS A 135 0.77 12.98 3.25
CA HIS A 135 2.05 12.46 2.76
C HIS A 135 2.61 11.30 3.60
N GLU A 136 1.87 10.79 4.59
CA GLU A 136 2.35 9.78 5.53
C GLU A 136 2.63 8.43 4.85
N LEU A 137 3.71 7.77 5.24
CA LEU A 137 3.96 6.38 4.87
C LEU A 137 3.05 5.48 5.73
N LEU A 138 2.02 4.90 5.11
CA LEU A 138 1.03 4.05 5.77
C LEU A 138 1.48 2.60 5.86
N TRP A 139 2.19 2.12 4.85
CA TRP A 139 2.62 0.72 4.77
C TRP A 139 3.84 0.56 3.86
N GLN A 140 4.63 -0.49 4.12
CA GLN A 140 5.77 -0.86 3.28
C GLN A 140 5.99 -2.39 3.25
N TYR A 141 6.31 -2.91 2.07
CA TYR A 141 6.93 -4.23 1.88
C TYR A 141 8.30 -4.09 1.21
N GLY A 142 9.24 -4.94 1.61
CA GLY A 142 10.65 -4.76 1.26
C GLY A 142 11.41 -3.91 2.29
N LYS A 143 12.73 -3.87 2.12
CA LYS A 143 13.64 -3.11 2.99
C LYS A 143 14.55 -2.26 2.12
N ARG A 144 14.67 -0.97 2.45
CA ARG A 144 15.41 0.01 1.67
C ARG A 144 16.81 -0.50 1.33
N SER A 145 17.12 -0.55 0.03
CA SER A 145 18.42 -0.98 -0.50
C SER A 145 18.84 -2.41 -0.14
N ILE A 146 17.93 -3.24 0.40
CA ILE A 146 18.17 -4.65 0.68
C ILE A 146 17.36 -5.46 -0.31
N GLN A 147 18.01 -5.83 -1.41
CA GLN A 147 17.47 -6.80 -2.34
C GLN A 147 17.40 -8.19 -1.69
N GLY A 148 16.36 -8.95 -2.01
CA GLY A 148 16.27 -10.35 -1.59
C GLY A 148 15.00 -11.02 -2.07
N ALA A 149 14.92 -12.33 -1.82
CA ALA A 149 13.81 -13.17 -2.25
C ALA A 149 13.09 -13.88 -1.09
N THR A 150 13.59 -13.72 0.14
CA THR A 150 13.03 -14.29 1.37
C THR A 150 11.85 -13.48 1.89
N GLU A 151 11.20 -13.93 2.95
CA GLU A 151 10.09 -13.21 3.59
C GLU A 151 10.48 -11.75 3.90
N GLY A 152 9.61 -10.81 3.53
CA GLY A 152 9.82 -9.38 3.75
C GLY A 152 10.83 -8.71 2.82
N LEU A 153 11.44 -9.44 1.86
CA LEU A 153 12.36 -8.91 0.86
C LEU A 153 11.83 -9.11 -0.56
N ILE A 154 12.17 -8.14 -1.41
CA ILE A 154 11.85 -8.10 -2.85
C ILE A 154 13.09 -7.59 -3.61
N HIS A 155 13.07 -7.71 -4.93
CA HIS A 155 14.17 -7.28 -5.78
C HIS A 155 13.63 -6.59 -7.02
N GLN A 156 13.86 -5.28 -7.11
CA GLN A 156 13.38 -4.38 -8.16
C GLN A 156 11.89 -4.61 -8.47
N PRO A 157 10.99 -4.26 -7.52
CA PRO A 157 9.57 -4.34 -7.76
C PRO A 157 9.15 -3.36 -8.87
N ASP A 158 8.34 -3.82 -9.81
CA ASP A 158 7.66 -2.95 -10.78
C ASP A 158 6.28 -2.48 -10.26
N LYS A 159 5.51 -1.84 -11.15
CA LYS A 159 4.15 -1.33 -10.95
C LYS A 159 3.30 -2.30 -10.11
N SER A 160 2.87 -1.80 -8.96
CA SER A 160 2.16 -2.55 -7.92
C SER A 160 0.78 -1.94 -7.68
N PHE A 161 -0.18 -2.75 -7.23
CA PHE A 161 -1.59 -2.35 -7.08
C PHE A 161 -2.16 -2.82 -5.75
N LYS A 162 -2.79 -1.92 -5.00
CA LYS A 162 -3.64 -2.31 -3.88
C LYS A 162 -4.99 -2.80 -4.41
N ILE A 163 -5.29 -4.07 -4.17
CA ILE A 163 -6.41 -4.77 -4.82
C ILE A 163 -7.68 -4.77 -3.95
N ASN A 164 -7.53 -4.58 -2.64
CA ASN A 164 -8.63 -4.31 -1.69
C ASN A 164 -8.08 -3.56 -0.48
N ASP A 165 -8.81 -3.53 0.64
CA ASP A 165 -8.44 -2.76 1.83
C ASP A 165 -7.11 -3.20 2.46
N HIS A 166 -6.66 -4.44 2.23
CA HIS A 166 -5.49 -5.01 2.88
C HIS A 166 -4.55 -5.82 1.96
N GLU A 167 -4.88 -6.08 0.69
CA GLU A 167 -4.02 -6.86 -0.20
C GLU A 167 -3.33 -5.97 -1.24
N VAL A 168 -2.03 -6.17 -1.45
CA VAL A 168 -1.22 -5.47 -2.45
C VAL A 168 -0.57 -6.48 -3.40
N LEU A 169 -0.90 -6.38 -4.68
CA LEU A 169 -0.25 -7.10 -5.77
C LEU A 169 1.08 -6.42 -6.13
N ILE A 170 2.17 -7.18 -6.10
CA ILE A 170 3.53 -6.71 -6.40
C ILE A 170 4.13 -7.56 -7.52
N ASN A 171 4.65 -6.90 -8.56
CA ASN A 171 5.49 -7.52 -9.57
C ASN A 171 6.94 -7.57 -9.08
N ASP A 172 7.36 -8.69 -8.50
CA ASP A 172 8.72 -8.90 -7.98
C ASP A 172 9.61 -9.56 -9.06
N GLY A 173 9.85 -8.78 -10.13
CA GLY A 173 10.30 -9.24 -11.44
C GLY A 173 11.67 -9.93 -11.44
N ASN A 174 12.65 -9.40 -10.70
CA ASN A 174 13.98 -10.02 -10.63
C ASN A 174 13.99 -11.31 -9.79
N ASN A 175 12.97 -11.50 -8.95
CA ASN A 175 12.77 -12.76 -8.25
C ASN A 175 11.91 -13.77 -9.03
N ARG A 176 11.49 -13.44 -10.27
CA ARG A 176 10.71 -14.33 -11.17
C ARG A 176 9.38 -14.75 -10.58
N ARG A 177 8.73 -13.82 -9.87
CA ARG A 177 7.44 -14.05 -9.24
C ARG A 177 6.58 -12.80 -9.25
N VAL A 178 5.28 -13.04 -9.17
CA VAL A 178 4.27 -12.05 -8.83
C VAL A 178 3.67 -12.48 -7.51
N ILE A 179 3.58 -11.57 -6.54
CA ILE A 179 3.11 -11.87 -5.18
C ILE A 179 1.92 -10.98 -4.81
N ILE A 180 1.05 -11.48 -3.94
CA ILE A 180 0.13 -10.63 -3.18
C ILE A 180 0.58 -10.67 -1.73
N VAL A 181 0.78 -9.49 -1.17
CA VAL A 181 1.11 -9.29 0.24
C VAL A 181 -0.12 -8.80 0.96
N ASP A 182 -0.45 -9.44 2.08
CA ASP A 182 -1.44 -8.96 3.02
C ASP A 182 -0.81 -7.91 3.94
N GLN A 183 -1.34 -6.68 3.94
CA GLN A 183 -0.81 -5.53 4.68
C GLN A 183 -0.98 -5.67 6.20
N ASN A 184 -1.97 -6.45 6.67
CA ASN A 184 -2.22 -6.63 8.10
C ASN A 184 -1.14 -7.51 8.74
N THR A 185 -0.76 -8.58 8.05
CA THR A 185 0.22 -9.58 8.49
C THR A 185 1.61 -9.34 7.92
N ASN A 186 1.71 -8.55 6.85
CA ASN A 186 2.89 -8.34 6.02
C ASN A 186 3.48 -9.67 5.47
N GLN A 187 2.60 -10.61 5.13
CA GLN A 187 2.95 -11.93 4.60
C GLN A 187 2.54 -12.07 3.13
N ILE A 188 3.29 -12.87 2.38
CA ILE A 188 2.91 -13.28 1.02
C ILE A 188 1.76 -14.29 1.15
N VAL A 189 0.55 -13.89 0.74
CA VAL A 189 -0.66 -14.73 0.79
C VAL A 189 -0.98 -15.38 -0.56
N TRP A 190 -0.32 -14.93 -1.62
CA TRP A 190 -0.43 -15.53 -2.95
C TRP A 190 0.86 -15.32 -3.75
N GLN A 191 1.18 -16.28 -4.62
CA GLN A 191 2.32 -16.19 -5.53
C GLN A 191 2.02 -16.92 -6.85
N TYR A 192 2.46 -16.34 -7.97
CA TYR A 192 2.62 -17.00 -9.26
C TYR A 192 4.06 -16.85 -9.75
N GLY A 193 4.58 -17.84 -10.46
CA GLY A 193 6.02 -17.95 -10.70
C GLY A 193 6.76 -18.65 -9.55
N HIS A 194 8.00 -19.03 -9.82
CA HIS A 194 8.85 -19.74 -8.89
C HIS A 194 10.07 -18.89 -8.57
N THR A 195 10.23 -18.56 -7.28
CA THR A 195 11.27 -17.67 -6.78
C THR A 195 12.65 -18.09 -7.30
N LEU A 196 13.31 -17.17 -8.01
CA LEU A 196 14.65 -17.34 -8.62
C LEU A 196 14.76 -18.48 -9.66
N GLN A 197 13.63 -18.99 -10.17
CA GLN A 197 13.61 -20.04 -11.19
C GLN A 197 13.07 -19.49 -12.51
N MET A 198 14.00 -19.19 -13.42
CA MET A 198 13.71 -18.75 -14.78
C MET A 198 13.33 -19.94 -15.66
N SER A 199 12.11 -19.98 -16.18
CA SER A 199 11.65 -21.05 -17.08
C SER A 199 10.43 -20.60 -17.89
N SER A 200 10.27 -21.15 -19.09
CA SER A 200 9.10 -20.99 -19.94
C SER A 200 8.01 -22.04 -19.70
N SER A 201 8.23 -22.96 -18.74
CA SER A 201 7.26 -23.98 -18.35
C SER A 201 6.01 -23.36 -17.73
N THR A 202 4.86 -24.01 -17.87
CA THR A 202 3.59 -23.55 -17.27
C THR A 202 3.76 -23.32 -15.76
N GLY A 203 3.31 -22.16 -15.26
CA GLY A 203 3.45 -21.74 -13.86
C GLY A 203 4.76 -21.02 -13.54
N TYR A 204 5.71 -20.95 -14.46
CA TYR A 204 6.97 -20.21 -14.33
C TYR A 204 6.93 -18.87 -15.09
N LEU A 205 7.85 -17.98 -14.74
CA LEU A 205 8.05 -16.68 -15.38
C LEU A 205 9.51 -16.56 -15.82
N LEU A 206 9.74 -16.18 -17.08
CA LEU A 206 11.09 -16.01 -17.62
C LEU A 206 11.64 -14.63 -17.27
N GLY A 207 10.85 -13.57 -17.49
CA GLY A 207 11.15 -12.21 -17.05
C GLY A 207 9.91 -11.33 -17.06
N ASN A 208 9.16 -11.38 -15.96
CA ASN A 208 7.97 -10.58 -15.76
C ASN A 208 8.28 -9.12 -15.43
N THR A 209 7.68 -8.18 -16.15
CA THR A 209 7.82 -6.72 -15.95
C THR A 209 6.54 -6.04 -15.51
N SER A 210 5.42 -6.77 -15.51
CA SER A 210 4.14 -6.20 -15.09
C SER A 210 3.20 -7.27 -14.58
N ALA A 211 2.46 -6.91 -13.54
CA ALA A 211 1.29 -7.63 -13.10
C ALA A 211 0.19 -6.62 -12.74
N ARG A 212 -1.04 -6.86 -13.20
CA ARG A 212 -2.19 -5.98 -12.94
C ARG A 212 -3.42 -6.81 -12.57
N PRO A 213 -4.20 -6.41 -11.55
CA PRO A 213 -5.48 -7.04 -11.27
C PRO A 213 -6.51 -6.67 -12.35
N ILE A 214 -7.32 -7.65 -12.76
CA ILE A 214 -8.48 -7.44 -13.63
C ILE A 214 -9.70 -8.16 -13.04
N ASN A 215 -10.89 -7.83 -13.55
CA ASN A 215 -12.14 -8.50 -13.19
C ASN A 215 -12.34 -8.63 -11.67
N GLU A 216 -12.43 -7.49 -10.98
CA GLU A 216 -12.60 -7.42 -9.52
C GLU A 216 -11.54 -8.25 -8.77
N THR A 217 -10.30 -8.26 -9.28
CA THR A 217 -9.12 -8.93 -8.67
C THR A 217 -9.14 -10.46 -8.72
N LYS A 218 -10.15 -11.06 -9.36
CA LYS A 218 -10.24 -12.52 -9.54
C LYS A 218 -9.21 -13.05 -10.52
N GLN A 219 -8.72 -12.18 -11.39
CA GLN A 219 -7.74 -12.50 -12.41
C GLN A 219 -6.58 -11.50 -12.35
N ILE A 220 -5.41 -11.96 -12.76
CA ILE A 220 -4.20 -11.15 -12.83
C ILE A 220 -3.65 -11.28 -14.24
N ILE A 221 -3.47 -10.15 -14.92
CA ILE A 221 -2.74 -10.12 -16.19
C ILE A 221 -1.26 -9.89 -15.90
N ILE A 222 -0.41 -10.72 -16.50
CA ILE A 222 1.05 -10.68 -16.31
C ILE A 222 1.70 -10.50 -17.67
N THR A 223 2.63 -9.55 -17.79
CA THR A 223 3.51 -9.40 -18.95
C THR A 223 4.82 -10.12 -18.65
N ASP A 224 5.17 -11.10 -19.47
CA ASP A 224 6.48 -11.76 -19.48
C ASP A 224 7.25 -11.31 -20.72
N THR A 225 8.06 -10.26 -20.53
CA THR A 225 8.78 -9.56 -21.60
C THR A 225 9.76 -10.46 -22.32
N LEU A 226 10.45 -11.35 -21.58
CA LEU A 226 11.46 -12.23 -22.19
C LEU A 226 10.83 -13.33 -23.04
N GLU A 227 9.55 -13.63 -22.80
CA GLU A 227 8.73 -14.53 -23.63
C GLU A 227 7.91 -13.78 -24.70
N ASN A 228 8.02 -12.44 -24.75
CA ASN A 228 7.23 -11.57 -25.62
C ASN A 228 5.71 -11.84 -25.52
N LYS A 229 5.21 -12.02 -24.29
CA LYS A 229 3.82 -12.44 -24.08
C LYS A 229 3.14 -11.77 -22.92
N ILE A 230 1.81 -11.77 -22.97
CA ILE A 230 0.94 -11.48 -21.83
C ILE A 230 0.07 -12.71 -21.54
N MET A 231 -0.24 -12.93 -20.27
CA MET A 231 -1.08 -14.03 -19.82
C MET A 231 -2.10 -13.55 -18.79
N ILE A 232 -3.32 -14.08 -18.85
CA ILE A 232 -4.34 -13.88 -17.83
C ILE A 232 -4.37 -15.12 -16.95
N ILE A 233 -4.13 -14.93 -15.66
CA ILE A 233 -4.10 -15.96 -14.65
C ILE A 233 -5.36 -15.88 -13.80
N ASP A 234 -6.02 -17.01 -13.57
CA ASP A 234 -7.04 -17.13 -12.55
C ASP A 234 -6.39 -17.10 -11.16
N ARG A 235 -6.79 -16.17 -10.30
CA ARG A 235 -6.14 -15.99 -9.00
C ARG A 235 -6.33 -17.20 -8.09
N ALA A 236 -7.51 -17.83 -8.10
CA ALA A 236 -7.84 -18.92 -7.18
C ALA A 236 -7.12 -20.24 -7.55
N THR A 237 -7.17 -20.60 -8.83
CA THR A 237 -6.64 -21.88 -9.34
C THR A 237 -5.22 -21.76 -9.87
N LYS A 238 -4.71 -20.54 -10.08
CA LYS A 238 -3.42 -20.23 -10.73
C LYS A 238 -3.29 -20.78 -12.16
N GLN A 239 -4.41 -21.08 -12.81
CA GLN A 239 -4.40 -21.55 -14.20
C GLN A 239 -4.29 -20.36 -15.17
N ILE A 240 -3.57 -20.57 -16.26
CA ILE A 240 -3.56 -19.65 -17.39
C ILE A 240 -4.90 -19.78 -18.12
N LEU A 241 -5.69 -18.70 -18.13
CA LEU A 241 -6.98 -18.62 -18.81
C LEU A 241 -6.83 -18.18 -20.27
N TRP A 242 -5.85 -17.34 -20.55
CA TRP A 242 -5.61 -16.79 -21.89
C TRP A 242 -4.15 -16.33 -22.01
N GLU A 243 -3.60 -16.42 -23.22
CA GLU A 243 -2.25 -15.97 -23.54
C GLU A 243 -2.24 -15.30 -24.92
N TYR A 244 -1.45 -14.24 -25.05
CA TYR A 244 -1.09 -13.63 -26.33
C TYR A 244 0.42 -13.50 -26.43
N LYS A 245 0.98 -13.90 -27.58
CA LYS A 245 2.39 -13.71 -27.93
C LYS A 245 2.52 -12.70 -29.06
N LYS A 246 3.52 -11.82 -28.96
CA LYS A 246 3.95 -10.91 -30.03
C LYS A 246 5.39 -11.22 -30.44
N PRO A 247 5.61 -12.19 -31.33
CA PRO A 247 6.96 -12.71 -31.61
C PRO A 247 7.98 -11.67 -32.09
N ASP A 248 7.52 -10.58 -32.72
CA ASP A 248 8.37 -9.51 -33.23
C ASP A 248 8.67 -8.42 -32.17
N ALA A 249 8.13 -8.55 -30.95
CA ALA A 249 8.33 -7.55 -29.90
C ALA A 249 9.80 -7.46 -29.47
N LYS A 250 10.18 -6.26 -29.03
CA LYS A 250 11.52 -5.95 -28.50
C LYS A 250 11.51 -5.74 -27.01
N TRP A 251 10.49 -5.05 -26.49
CA TRP A 251 10.32 -4.88 -25.05
C TRP A 251 8.86 -4.54 -24.70
N LEU A 252 8.02 -5.57 -24.60
CA LEU A 252 6.67 -5.42 -24.01
C LEU A 252 6.82 -5.17 -22.52
N GLN A 253 6.32 -4.05 -22.00
CA GLN A 253 6.49 -3.70 -20.59
C GLN A 253 5.20 -3.86 -19.79
N HIS A 254 4.19 -3.03 -20.06
CA HIS A 254 2.90 -3.05 -19.40
C HIS A 254 1.75 -3.42 -20.34
N VAL A 255 0.59 -3.61 -19.74
CA VAL A 255 -0.66 -3.86 -20.43
C VAL A 255 -1.80 -3.16 -19.71
N PHE A 256 -2.62 -2.45 -20.47
CA PHE A 256 -3.81 -1.79 -20.00
C PHE A 256 -5.07 -2.46 -20.57
N PRO A 257 -5.90 -3.11 -19.75
CA PRO A 257 -7.20 -3.63 -20.17
C PRO A 257 -8.22 -2.49 -20.30
N THR A 258 -8.95 -2.45 -21.41
CA THR A 258 -9.97 -1.41 -21.67
C THR A 258 -11.35 -1.83 -21.17
N SER A 259 -12.31 -0.90 -21.20
CA SER A 259 -13.73 -1.22 -20.97
C SER A 259 -14.29 -2.17 -22.03
N GLU A 260 -13.86 -2.02 -23.28
CA GLU A 260 -14.32 -2.79 -24.45
C GLU A 260 -13.80 -4.23 -24.48
N GLY A 261 -12.95 -4.58 -23.51
CA GLY A 261 -12.36 -5.90 -23.41
C GLY A 261 -11.23 -6.18 -24.39
N THR A 262 -10.54 -5.11 -24.77
CA THR A 262 -9.29 -5.11 -25.52
C THR A 262 -8.12 -4.79 -24.59
N PHE A 263 -6.90 -4.92 -25.10
CA PHE A 263 -5.68 -4.65 -24.35
C PHE A 263 -4.81 -3.68 -25.13
N ILE A 264 -4.47 -2.55 -24.51
CA ILE A 264 -3.48 -1.61 -25.00
C ILE A 264 -2.12 -2.01 -24.42
N LEU A 265 -1.11 -2.07 -25.27
CA LEU A 265 0.26 -2.42 -24.92
C LEU A 265 1.22 -1.44 -25.56
N GLU A 266 2.38 -1.28 -24.94
CA GLU A 266 3.52 -0.61 -25.54
C GLU A 266 4.69 -1.57 -25.76
N ASP A 267 5.35 -1.40 -26.90
CA ASP A 267 6.69 -1.95 -27.14
C ASP A 267 7.69 -0.81 -27.06
N ARG A 268 8.28 -0.67 -25.88
CA ARG A 268 9.16 0.43 -25.49
C ARG A 268 10.34 0.59 -26.43
N GLN A 269 10.92 -0.51 -26.91
CA GLN A 269 12.09 -0.49 -27.79
C GLN A 269 11.72 -0.30 -29.27
N LYS A 270 10.52 -0.69 -29.70
CA LYS A 270 10.01 -0.38 -31.05
C LYS A 270 9.40 1.02 -31.15
N ASN A 271 9.21 1.71 -30.02
CA ASN A 271 8.55 3.02 -29.94
C ASN A 271 7.13 2.98 -30.51
N GLU A 272 6.38 1.93 -30.19
CA GLU A 272 4.99 1.76 -30.64
C GLU A 272 4.07 1.48 -29.45
N VAL A 273 2.84 1.98 -29.56
CA VAL A 273 1.69 1.60 -28.74
C VAL A 273 0.69 0.93 -29.67
N PHE A 274 0.04 -0.13 -29.23
CA PHE A 274 -0.93 -0.85 -30.05
C PHE A 274 -2.03 -1.44 -29.18
N GLU A 275 -3.18 -1.69 -29.79
CA GLU A 275 -4.30 -2.36 -29.13
C GLU A 275 -4.58 -3.70 -29.79
N ILE A 276 -4.87 -4.71 -28.98
CA ILE A 276 -5.29 -6.03 -29.43
C ILE A 276 -6.66 -6.38 -28.85
N ASN A 277 -7.40 -7.22 -29.58
CA ASN A 277 -8.56 -7.91 -29.03
C ASN A 277 -8.16 -9.29 -28.46
N LEU A 278 -9.14 -10.05 -27.96
CA LEU A 278 -8.94 -11.36 -27.37
C LEU A 278 -8.55 -12.47 -28.35
N GLU A 279 -8.80 -12.27 -29.64
CA GLU A 279 -8.29 -13.16 -30.68
C GLU A 279 -6.80 -12.87 -30.99
N GLY A 280 -6.21 -11.87 -30.34
CA GLY A 280 -4.83 -11.42 -30.58
C GLY A 280 -4.69 -10.57 -31.84
N LYS A 281 -5.79 -10.14 -32.46
CA LYS A 281 -5.76 -9.25 -33.62
C LYS A 281 -5.41 -7.84 -33.17
N ILE A 282 -4.35 -7.30 -33.77
CA ILE A 282 -3.98 -5.89 -33.63
C ILE A 282 -5.05 -5.02 -34.30
N LEU A 283 -5.69 -4.15 -33.53
CA LEU A 283 -6.76 -3.25 -33.98
C LEU A 283 -6.19 -1.95 -34.55
N TRP A 284 -5.13 -1.44 -33.96
CA TRP A 284 -4.34 -0.32 -34.45
C TRP A 284 -2.93 -0.35 -33.84
N THR A 285 -2.01 0.38 -34.48
CA THR A 285 -0.65 0.59 -33.99
C THR A 285 -0.30 2.05 -34.22
N LEU A 286 0.28 2.68 -33.20
CA LEU A 286 0.67 4.07 -33.16
C LEU A 286 2.16 4.17 -32.84
N GLY A 287 2.94 4.69 -33.79
CA GLY A 287 4.34 5.09 -33.58
C GLY A 287 4.65 6.50 -34.10
N LYS A 288 3.71 7.10 -34.83
CA LYS A 288 3.84 8.43 -35.43
C LYS A 288 2.55 9.22 -35.19
N LEU A 289 2.69 10.46 -34.76
CA LEU A 289 1.59 11.39 -34.49
C LEU A 289 1.27 12.23 -35.74
N THR A 290 0.11 12.87 -35.74
CA THR A 290 -0.35 13.72 -36.87
C THR A 290 0.49 14.97 -37.06
N ASP A 291 1.16 15.45 -36.01
CA ASP A 291 2.13 16.55 -36.07
C ASP A 291 3.45 16.18 -36.76
N GLY A 292 3.60 14.91 -37.17
CA GLY A 292 4.77 14.37 -37.85
C GLY A 292 5.84 13.80 -36.91
N SER A 293 5.74 14.02 -35.61
CA SER A 293 6.65 13.44 -34.62
C SER A 293 6.42 11.94 -34.44
N THR A 294 7.47 11.23 -34.06
CA THR A 294 7.40 9.81 -33.70
C THR A 294 7.49 9.63 -32.19
N LEU A 295 6.78 8.62 -31.67
CA LEU A 295 6.95 8.19 -30.29
C LEU A 295 8.42 7.82 -30.04
N LYS A 296 8.86 8.01 -28.81
CA LYS A 296 10.18 7.62 -28.34
C LYS A 296 10.09 7.09 -26.93
N TYR A 297 10.35 5.79 -26.79
CA TYR A 297 10.43 5.08 -25.52
C TYR A 297 9.16 5.24 -24.66
N PRO A 298 7.98 4.83 -25.17
CA PRO A 298 6.77 4.76 -24.36
C PRO A 298 6.96 3.73 -23.24
N THR A 299 6.60 4.08 -22.01
CA THR A 299 6.81 3.23 -20.83
C THR A 299 5.52 2.78 -20.17
N ASP A 300 4.40 3.48 -20.39
CA ASP A 300 3.12 3.14 -19.79
C ASP A 300 1.97 3.83 -20.55
N THR A 301 0.81 3.19 -20.52
CA THR A 301 -0.39 3.65 -21.22
C THR A 301 -1.64 3.42 -20.40
N ILE A 302 -2.59 4.35 -20.48
CA ILE A 302 -3.95 4.17 -19.94
C ILE A 302 -4.99 4.71 -20.91
N ALA A 303 -6.16 4.07 -20.97
CA ALA A 303 -7.31 4.61 -21.71
C ALA A 303 -8.10 5.60 -20.84
N LEU A 304 -8.59 6.65 -21.47
CA LEU A 304 -9.50 7.63 -20.87
C LEU A 304 -10.96 7.31 -21.24
N PRO A 305 -11.95 7.74 -20.43
CA PRO A 305 -13.37 7.49 -20.72
C PRO A 305 -13.89 8.13 -22.01
N ASN A 306 -13.20 9.14 -22.55
CA ASN A 306 -13.52 9.76 -23.83
C ASN A 306 -13.04 8.94 -25.04
N GLY A 307 -12.30 7.84 -24.83
CA GLY A 307 -11.72 7.00 -25.88
C GLY A 307 -10.30 7.41 -26.29
N ASP A 308 -9.76 8.49 -25.74
CA ASP A 308 -8.36 8.87 -25.91
C ASP A 308 -7.47 8.00 -25.04
N ILE A 309 -6.16 8.06 -25.27
CA ILE A 309 -5.17 7.37 -24.45
C ILE A 309 -4.13 8.36 -23.92
N LEU A 310 -3.70 8.14 -22.69
CA LEU A 310 -2.50 8.77 -22.15
C LEU A 310 -1.30 7.85 -22.38
N ILE A 311 -0.19 8.44 -22.81
CA ILE A 311 1.09 7.77 -23.02
C ILE A 311 2.16 8.48 -22.20
N ALA A 312 2.82 7.75 -21.30
CA ALA A 312 4.09 8.15 -20.71
C ALA A 312 5.20 8.00 -21.76
N GLU A 313 5.69 9.10 -22.33
CA GLU A 313 6.73 9.10 -23.35
C GLU A 313 8.07 9.55 -22.77
N SER A 314 8.74 8.63 -22.10
CA SER A 314 9.97 8.89 -21.34
C SER A 314 11.11 9.41 -22.22
N GLY A 315 11.22 8.90 -23.45
CA GLY A 315 12.27 9.30 -24.38
C GLY A 315 12.16 10.75 -24.87
N ARG A 316 11.04 11.43 -24.55
CA ARG A 316 10.79 12.85 -24.80
C ARG A 316 10.44 13.64 -23.54
N TYR A 317 10.54 13.04 -22.34
CA TYR A 317 10.22 13.71 -21.08
C TYR A 317 8.83 14.38 -21.08
N ARG A 318 7.82 13.66 -21.58
CA ARG A 318 6.45 14.18 -21.64
C ARG A 318 5.41 13.08 -21.43
N ILE A 319 4.24 13.51 -21.01
CA ILE A 319 3.01 12.72 -21.07
C ILE A 319 2.15 13.34 -22.17
N ILE A 320 1.53 12.51 -23.02
CA ILE A 320 0.66 12.97 -24.10
C ILE A 320 -0.70 12.31 -24.03
N GLU A 321 -1.73 13.08 -24.34
CA GLU A 321 -3.07 12.58 -24.66
C GLU A 321 -3.20 12.53 -26.17
N VAL A 322 -3.57 11.36 -26.70
CA VAL A 322 -3.70 11.15 -28.14
C VAL A 322 -4.97 10.38 -28.47
N VAL A 323 -5.52 10.67 -29.65
CA VAL A 323 -6.55 9.84 -30.26
C VAL A 323 -5.86 8.60 -30.86
N PRO A 324 -6.09 7.38 -30.34
CA PRO A 324 -5.24 6.21 -30.58
C PRO A 324 -5.11 5.79 -32.06
N LYS A 325 -6.19 5.91 -32.84
CA LYS A 325 -6.23 5.46 -34.24
C LYS A 325 -5.64 6.48 -35.22
N THR A 326 -5.82 7.77 -34.93
CA THR A 326 -5.36 8.85 -35.82
C THR A 326 -3.96 9.34 -35.43
N GLY A 327 -3.56 9.15 -34.16
CA GLY A 327 -2.37 9.76 -33.60
C GLY A 327 -2.51 11.26 -33.43
N GLU A 328 -3.74 11.78 -33.40
CA GLU A 328 -3.99 13.20 -33.15
C GLU A 328 -3.57 13.56 -31.73
N LEU A 329 -2.66 14.53 -31.61
CA LEU A 329 -2.19 15.02 -30.32
C LEU A 329 -3.23 15.97 -29.73
N VAL A 330 -3.91 15.52 -28.67
CA VAL A 330 -4.91 16.30 -27.94
C VAL A 330 -4.23 17.23 -26.94
N LYS A 331 -3.27 16.68 -26.18
CA LYS A 331 -2.58 17.43 -25.13
C LYS A 331 -1.17 16.92 -24.86
N THR A 332 -0.33 17.81 -24.35
CA THR A 332 1.02 17.48 -23.88
C THR A 332 1.27 18.11 -22.52
N TRP A 333 1.78 17.29 -21.59
CA TRP A 333 2.37 17.71 -20.34
C TRP A 333 3.87 17.47 -20.42
N ASN A 334 4.65 18.54 -20.54
CA ASN A 334 6.10 18.44 -20.45
C ASN A 334 6.48 18.22 -18.98
N VAL A 335 7.33 17.23 -18.72
CA VAL A 335 7.80 16.91 -17.37
C VAL A 335 9.32 17.09 -17.30
N SER A 336 9.85 17.23 -16.08
CA SER A 336 11.26 17.55 -15.86
C SER A 336 12.22 16.37 -16.01
N GLY A 337 11.74 15.14 -15.87
CA GLY A 337 12.59 13.95 -15.87
C GLY A 337 11.90 12.71 -16.42
N PHE A 338 12.61 11.60 -16.44
CA PHE A 338 12.20 10.37 -17.11
C PHE A 338 10.89 9.81 -16.50
N VAL A 339 9.76 10.03 -17.19
CA VAL A 339 8.44 9.55 -16.76
C VAL A 339 8.29 8.05 -16.98
N THR A 340 7.89 7.29 -15.97
CA THR A 340 7.82 5.82 -16.03
C THR A 340 6.40 5.26 -15.95
N THR A 341 5.46 6.03 -15.41
CA THR A 341 4.06 5.61 -15.23
C THR A 341 3.10 6.77 -15.42
N VAL A 342 1.85 6.45 -15.70
CA VAL A 342 0.71 7.35 -15.61
C VAL A 342 -0.44 6.70 -14.82
N ALA A 343 -1.09 7.50 -13.98
CA ALA A 343 -2.35 7.18 -13.34
C ALA A 343 -3.23 8.43 -13.29
N ILE A 344 -4.55 8.24 -13.23
CA ILE A 344 -5.51 9.35 -13.19
C ILE A 344 -6.44 9.18 -12.00
N ASP A 345 -6.79 10.31 -11.42
CA ASP A 345 -7.71 10.41 -10.31
C ASP A 345 -8.80 11.43 -10.63
N TYR A 346 -10.05 11.06 -10.39
CA TYR A 346 -11.20 11.93 -10.57
C TYR A 346 -11.52 12.74 -9.32
N GLN A 347 -11.00 12.35 -8.15
CA GLN A 347 -11.17 13.10 -6.92
C GLN A 347 -10.36 14.40 -6.98
N THR A 348 -11.03 15.52 -6.69
CA THR A 348 -10.36 16.82 -6.57
C THR A 348 -9.37 16.78 -5.41
N PRO A 349 -8.15 17.34 -5.55
CA PRO A 349 -7.23 17.43 -4.43
C PRO A 349 -7.93 18.14 -3.25
N PRO A 350 -7.64 17.77 -1.99
CA PRO A 350 -8.18 18.47 -0.84
C PRO A 350 -7.86 19.97 -0.98
N ASN A 351 -8.90 20.78 -1.17
CA ASN A 351 -8.78 22.24 -1.28
C ASN A 351 -8.25 22.81 0.05
N ASN A 352 -6.95 23.09 0.12
CA ASN A 352 -6.38 24.14 0.97
C ASN A 352 -5.42 24.93 0.07
N GLY A 353 -5.88 26.05 -0.47
CA GLY A 353 -5.18 26.79 -1.52
C GLY A 353 -3.76 27.18 -1.12
N ASN A 354 -2.81 27.08 -2.06
CA ASN A 354 -1.46 27.66 -2.01
C ASN A 354 -0.63 27.48 -0.72
N GLU A 355 -1.04 26.60 0.18
CA GLU A 355 -0.19 26.05 1.23
C GLU A 355 0.16 24.64 0.79
N ILE A 356 1.46 24.38 0.64
CA ILE A 356 1.96 23.01 0.74
C ILE A 356 1.33 22.47 2.03
N ILE A 357 0.43 21.48 1.91
CA ILE A 357 -0.09 20.78 3.08
C ILE A 357 1.11 20.01 3.63
N ALA A 358 1.89 20.67 4.48
CA ALA A 358 2.82 20.01 5.38
C ALA A 358 1.94 19.20 6.32
N GLY A 359 1.64 17.97 5.91
CA GLY A 359 0.88 17.02 6.70
C GLY A 359 1.52 16.90 8.07
N LYS A 360 0.70 17.04 9.11
CA LYS A 360 1.12 16.70 10.47
C LYS A 360 1.58 15.24 10.45
N SER A 361 2.85 15.05 10.73
CA SER A 361 3.54 13.78 10.67
C SER A 361 3.10 12.86 11.80
N PHE A 362 2.71 11.61 11.51
CA PHE A 362 2.95 10.49 12.39
C PHE A 362 3.45 9.26 11.63
N VAL A 363 4.36 8.55 12.30
CA VAL A 363 5.52 7.87 11.74
C VAL A 363 5.54 6.44 12.30
N PHE A 364 5.95 5.46 11.49
CA PHE A 364 6.54 4.24 12.03
C PHE A 364 7.83 4.62 12.78
N VAL A 365 7.79 4.69 14.11
CA VAL A 365 8.94 5.06 14.94
C VAL A 365 9.63 3.80 15.46
N GLY A 366 10.81 3.47 14.91
CA GLY A 366 11.80 2.59 15.53
C GLY A 366 12.99 2.20 14.63
N PRO A 367 14.27 2.31 15.07
CA PRO A 367 14.78 2.96 16.28
C PRO A 367 15.33 4.39 16.07
N ARG A 368 15.07 5.23 17.10
CA ARG A 368 15.57 6.59 17.47
C ARG A 368 15.59 7.72 16.44
N GLN A 369 15.68 7.46 15.14
CA GLN A 369 15.90 8.48 14.11
C GLN A 369 14.60 9.09 13.56
N ASN A 370 13.44 8.52 13.92
CA ASN A 370 12.14 8.81 13.30
C ASN A 370 11.09 9.31 14.32
N ILE A 371 11.52 9.88 15.45
CA ILE A 371 10.61 10.41 16.47
C ILE A 371 10.05 11.79 16.00
N PRO A 372 8.75 12.12 16.19
CA PRO A 372 8.21 13.45 15.87
C PRO A 372 9.01 14.60 16.49
N SER A 373 9.11 15.74 15.79
CA SER A 373 9.79 16.91 16.35
C SER A 373 9.09 17.39 17.63
N GLY A 374 9.85 17.60 18.70
CA GLY A 374 9.32 17.98 20.01
C GLY A 374 8.94 16.82 20.94
N ALA A 375 9.12 15.56 20.51
CA ALA A 375 9.08 14.45 21.47
C ALA A 375 10.25 14.56 22.47
N PRO A 376 10.05 14.18 23.75
CA PRO A 376 11.09 14.29 24.76
C PRO A 376 12.33 13.46 24.41
N ASN A 377 13.51 14.10 24.45
CA ASN A 377 14.82 13.47 24.27
C ASN A 377 15.48 13.08 25.60
N ASP A 378 14.75 13.24 26.72
CA ASP A 378 15.25 12.97 28.05
C ASP A 378 15.44 11.48 28.32
N TYR A 379 16.24 11.16 29.33
CA TYR A 379 16.71 9.83 29.70
C TYR A 379 15.60 8.77 29.84
N GLY A 380 14.34 9.20 30.07
CA GLY A 380 13.18 8.32 30.25
C GLY A 380 12.54 7.77 28.98
N PHE A 381 12.63 8.50 27.86
CA PHE A 381 12.12 8.09 26.54
C PHE A 381 13.10 7.22 25.75
N TRP A 382 14.03 6.57 26.45
CA TRP A 382 14.97 5.64 25.85
C TRP A 382 14.20 4.50 25.14
N SER A 383 14.59 4.16 23.90
CA SER A 383 13.89 3.19 23.05
C SER A 383 12.41 3.48 22.78
N PHE A 384 11.99 4.76 22.80
CA PHE A 384 10.65 5.13 22.39
C PHE A 384 10.36 4.72 20.95
N ALA A 385 9.18 4.13 20.74
CA ALA A 385 8.73 3.65 19.44
C ALA A 385 7.19 3.55 19.40
N VAL A 386 6.63 3.51 18.19
CA VAL A 386 5.19 3.30 17.96
C VAL A 386 5.02 2.03 17.11
N PRO A 387 5.05 0.82 17.71
CA PRO A 387 4.94 -0.42 16.96
C PRO A 387 3.61 -0.52 16.18
N VAL A 388 2.51 -0.04 16.74
CA VAL A 388 1.20 -0.04 16.07
C VAL A 388 0.66 1.38 16.06
N SER A 389 0.65 2.01 14.89
CA SER A 389 0.20 3.40 14.73
C SER A 389 -1.20 3.59 15.31
N GLY A 390 -1.38 4.66 16.10
CA GLY A 390 -2.66 4.99 16.73
C GLY A 390 -3.18 3.98 17.76
N VAL A 391 -2.41 2.95 18.11
CA VAL A 391 -2.88 1.85 18.98
C VAL A 391 -1.90 1.56 20.11
N LEU A 392 -0.61 1.38 19.82
CA LEU A 392 0.39 0.92 20.77
C LEU A 392 1.71 1.66 20.57
N SER A 393 2.20 2.33 21.61
CA SER A 393 3.57 2.84 21.71
C SER A 393 4.32 2.20 22.86
N ARG A 394 5.65 2.32 22.84
CA ARG A 394 6.55 1.74 23.83
C ARG A 394 7.68 2.69 24.21
N SER A 395 8.28 2.51 25.39
CA SER A 395 9.58 3.12 25.75
C SER A 395 10.20 2.46 26.99
N GLY A 396 11.35 3.01 27.40
CA GLY A 396 11.86 3.00 28.78
C GLY A 396 11.00 3.83 29.73
N GLN A 397 11.43 4.00 30.98
CA GLN A 397 10.67 4.66 32.04
C GLN A 397 10.40 6.13 31.69
N PRO A 398 9.15 6.55 31.39
CA PRO A 398 8.86 7.94 31.14
C PRO A 398 9.06 8.81 32.38
N THR A 399 9.55 10.03 32.18
CA THR A 399 9.50 11.11 33.18
C THR A 399 8.10 11.69 33.28
N ILE A 400 7.85 12.56 34.27
CA ILE A 400 6.56 13.27 34.35
C ILE A 400 6.31 14.19 33.14
N ALA A 401 7.35 14.78 32.55
CA ALA A 401 7.23 15.59 31.34
C ALA A 401 6.81 14.72 30.14
N ASP A 402 7.35 13.51 30.08
CA ASP A 402 7.03 12.54 29.05
C ASP A 402 5.59 12.04 29.14
N PHE A 403 5.10 11.76 30.35
CA PHE A 403 3.70 11.41 30.56
C PHE A 403 2.75 12.55 30.19
N LYS A 404 3.10 13.80 30.49
CA LYS A 404 2.32 14.97 30.04
C LYS A 404 2.26 15.04 28.53
N TRP A 405 3.40 14.85 27.86
CA TRP A 405 3.47 14.82 26.41
C TRP A 405 2.57 13.72 25.81
N LEU A 406 2.62 12.49 26.35
CA LEU A 406 1.72 11.41 25.92
C LEU A 406 0.25 11.82 26.06
N LYS A 407 -0.12 12.48 27.16
CA LYS A 407 -1.51 12.92 27.38
C LYS A 407 -1.94 13.99 26.39
N GLU A 408 -1.09 14.98 26.14
CA GLU A 408 -1.32 16.06 25.16
C GLU A 408 -1.46 15.50 23.73
N HIS A 409 -0.80 14.37 23.45
CA HIS A 409 -0.88 13.63 22.19
C HIS A 409 -1.92 12.51 22.19
N SER A 410 -2.95 12.63 23.03
CA SER A 410 -4.15 11.79 23.03
C SER A 410 -3.93 10.30 23.38
N TRP A 411 -2.80 9.93 23.98
CA TRP A 411 -2.65 8.60 24.57
C TRP A 411 -3.60 8.46 25.75
N LYS A 412 -4.38 7.38 25.77
CA LYS A 412 -5.46 7.18 26.75
C LYS A 412 -5.03 6.37 27.94
N SER A 413 -4.05 5.48 27.77
CA SER A 413 -3.64 4.56 28.83
C SER A 413 -2.14 4.28 28.90
N ILE A 414 -1.70 3.87 30.08
CA ILE A 414 -0.33 3.47 30.40
C ILE A 414 -0.34 2.04 30.96
N VAL A 415 0.55 1.20 30.43
CA VAL A 415 0.90 -0.12 30.95
C VAL A 415 2.31 -0.05 31.53
N ASN A 416 2.42 -0.25 32.84
CA ASN A 416 3.69 -0.27 33.56
C ASN A 416 4.14 -1.69 33.85
N LEU A 417 5.32 -2.06 33.37
CA LEU A 417 5.91 -3.40 33.56
C LEU A 417 6.94 -3.45 34.70
N ARG A 418 7.21 -2.33 35.38
CA ARG A 418 8.25 -2.25 36.41
C ARG A 418 7.79 -2.80 37.75
N VAL A 419 8.77 -3.28 38.52
CA VAL A 419 8.60 -3.55 39.94
C VAL A 419 9.01 -2.30 40.70
N ASP A 420 8.20 -1.87 41.66
CA ASP A 420 8.54 -0.71 42.49
C ASP A 420 9.78 -0.98 43.37
N GLY A 421 10.66 0.01 43.50
CA GLY A 421 11.93 -0.14 44.21
C GLY A 421 13.01 -0.91 43.42
N GLU A 422 12.80 -1.25 42.15
CA GLU A 422 13.84 -1.89 41.35
C GLU A 422 15.05 -0.95 41.17
N ARG A 423 16.23 -1.42 41.60
CA ARG A 423 17.48 -0.62 41.65
C ARG A 423 17.36 0.64 42.52
N ASP A 424 16.57 0.59 43.59
CA ASP A 424 16.30 1.71 44.50
C ASP A 424 15.61 2.91 43.80
N GLU A 425 14.96 2.68 42.66
CA GLU A 425 14.22 3.68 41.89
C GLU A 425 12.71 3.56 42.11
N VAL A 426 11.98 4.66 41.92
CA VAL A 426 10.51 4.62 41.83
C VAL A 426 10.11 3.89 40.55
N GLY A 427 9.48 2.74 40.71
CA GLY A 427 8.99 1.92 39.59
C GLY A 427 7.48 1.98 39.41
N ASP A 428 6.75 2.38 40.45
CA ASP A 428 5.30 2.64 40.39
C ASP A 428 5.03 4.07 39.92
N ASP A 429 4.46 4.22 38.72
CA ASP A 429 4.19 5.54 38.14
C ASP A 429 3.22 6.36 39.00
N THR A 430 2.34 5.71 39.78
CA THR A 430 1.38 6.41 40.64
C THR A 430 2.05 7.16 41.80
N LYS A 431 3.31 6.84 42.08
CA LYS A 431 4.16 7.52 43.08
C LYS A 431 4.98 8.67 42.48
N ILE A 432 4.98 8.82 41.15
CA ILE A 432 5.63 9.96 40.47
C ILE A 432 4.74 11.19 40.68
N GLU A 433 5.34 12.26 41.20
CA GLU A 433 4.63 13.51 41.46
C GLU A 433 3.95 14.05 40.19
N GLY A 434 2.63 14.25 40.27
CA GLY A 434 1.82 14.77 39.18
C GLY A 434 1.27 13.74 38.19
N PHE A 435 1.67 12.46 38.25
CA PHE A 435 1.19 11.43 37.32
C PHE A 435 -0.32 11.22 37.41
N ASN A 436 -0.86 11.07 38.62
CA ASN A 436 -2.28 10.81 38.86
C ASN A 436 -3.19 11.95 38.32
N ASN A 437 -2.66 13.17 38.18
CA ASN A 437 -3.41 14.31 37.65
C ASN A 437 -3.65 14.23 36.13
N LEU A 438 -2.93 13.34 35.43
CA LEU A 438 -3.04 13.16 33.97
C LEU A 438 -4.21 12.27 33.57
N GLY A 439 -4.79 11.51 34.51
CA GLY A 439 -6.00 10.72 34.28
C GLY A 439 -5.87 9.71 33.14
N PHE A 440 -4.76 8.97 33.08
CA PHE A 440 -4.64 7.82 32.19
C PHE A 440 -5.44 6.65 32.75
N ASN A 441 -6.01 5.82 31.88
CA ASN A 441 -6.36 4.46 32.30
C ASN A 441 -5.04 3.73 32.58
N TYR A 442 -4.90 3.14 33.76
CA TYR A 442 -3.62 2.63 34.23
C TYR A 442 -3.66 1.12 34.48
N LEU A 443 -2.67 0.41 33.97
CA LEU A 443 -2.46 -1.01 34.27
C LEU A 443 -1.03 -1.25 34.75
N ALA A 444 -0.89 -1.73 35.98
CA ALA A 444 0.38 -2.20 36.52
C ALA A 444 0.49 -3.73 36.37
N LEU A 445 1.52 -4.19 35.67
CA LEU A 445 1.88 -5.61 35.51
C LEU A 445 3.35 -5.80 35.90
N PRO A 446 3.67 -5.80 37.20
CA PRO A 446 5.05 -5.85 37.66
C PRO A 446 5.75 -7.13 37.20
N MET A 447 6.81 -6.99 36.42
CA MET A 447 7.63 -8.08 35.89
C MET A 447 9.07 -7.88 36.34
N ALA A 448 9.68 -8.91 36.94
CA ALA A 448 11.10 -8.87 37.28
C ALA A 448 11.97 -8.64 36.02
N ASP A 449 13.05 -7.86 36.15
CA ASP A 449 13.93 -7.56 35.03
C ASP A 449 14.48 -8.85 34.38
N GLY A 450 14.53 -8.88 33.05
CA GLY A 450 14.93 -10.06 32.27
C GLY A 450 13.95 -11.25 32.25
N SER A 451 12.90 -11.25 33.07
CA SER A 451 11.95 -12.38 33.18
C SER A 451 10.81 -12.31 32.15
N PRO A 452 10.24 -13.46 31.74
CA PRO A 452 9.00 -13.50 30.98
C PRO A 452 7.78 -13.08 31.82
N PRO A 453 6.66 -12.67 31.17
CA PRO A 453 5.40 -12.51 31.88
C PRO A 453 4.84 -13.88 32.31
N THR A 454 3.95 -13.86 33.30
CA THR A 454 3.06 -15.02 33.56
C THR A 454 1.91 -15.03 32.56
N ASN A 455 1.27 -16.18 32.37
CA ASN A 455 0.09 -16.28 31.49
C ASN A 455 -1.05 -15.36 31.95
N GLU A 456 -1.27 -15.24 33.26
CA GLU A 456 -2.27 -14.33 33.82
C GLU A 456 -1.96 -12.86 33.50
N GLN A 457 -0.68 -12.45 33.58
CA GLN A 457 -0.26 -11.11 33.18
C GLN A 457 -0.43 -10.87 31.68
N ALA A 458 -0.15 -11.88 30.85
CA ALA A 458 -0.35 -11.84 29.41
C ALA A 458 -1.82 -11.64 29.05
N GLU A 459 -2.74 -12.39 29.65
CA GLU A 459 -4.19 -12.27 29.44
C GLU A 459 -4.70 -10.89 29.86
N LYS A 460 -4.32 -10.42 31.07
CA LYS A 460 -4.69 -9.08 31.56
C LYS A 460 -4.18 -7.97 30.66
N PHE A 461 -2.95 -8.10 30.15
CA PHE A 461 -2.39 -7.17 29.19
C PHE A 461 -3.21 -7.14 27.90
N LEU A 462 -3.49 -8.30 27.31
CA LEU A 462 -4.24 -8.41 26.05
C LEU A 462 -5.66 -7.87 26.20
N GLU A 463 -6.35 -8.18 27.31
CA GLU A 463 -7.68 -7.64 27.59
C GLU A 463 -7.66 -6.12 27.70
N PHE A 464 -6.68 -5.56 28.40
CA PHE A 464 -6.55 -4.12 28.56
C PHE A 464 -6.22 -3.43 27.23
N MET A 465 -5.28 -3.98 26.48
CA MET A 465 -4.79 -3.44 25.21
C MET A 465 -5.81 -3.53 24.08
N THR A 466 -6.73 -4.49 24.12
CA THR A 466 -7.79 -4.68 23.10
C THR A 466 -9.09 -3.94 23.44
N ASN A 467 -9.17 -3.31 24.61
CA ASN A 467 -10.33 -2.50 24.98
C ASN A 467 -10.25 -1.11 24.30
N PRO A 468 -11.23 -0.72 23.46
CA PRO A 468 -11.22 0.57 22.77
C PRO A 468 -11.19 1.79 23.71
N ALA A 469 -11.65 1.64 24.95
CA ALA A 469 -11.57 2.70 25.95
C ALA A 469 -10.13 3.01 26.38
N ASN A 470 -9.23 2.04 26.25
CA ASN A 470 -7.82 2.18 26.63
C ASN A 470 -6.93 2.60 25.46
N GLN A 471 -7.34 2.38 24.20
CA GLN A 471 -6.51 2.69 23.03
C GLN A 471 -6.61 4.17 22.62
N PRO A 472 -5.50 4.83 22.21
CA PRO A 472 -4.13 4.31 22.14
C PRO A 472 -3.46 4.13 23.51
N SER A 473 -2.68 3.05 23.65
CA SER A 473 -2.03 2.61 24.89
C SER A 473 -0.50 2.64 24.80
N HIS A 474 0.16 3.17 25.82
CA HIS A 474 1.62 3.19 25.91
C HIS A 474 2.12 2.14 26.90
N VAL A 475 3.10 1.30 26.51
CA VAL A 475 3.70 0.27 27.38
C VAL A 475 5.16 0.57 27.68
N HIS A 476 5.55 0.54 28.95
CA HIS A 476 6.93 0.82 29.33
C HIS A 476 7.50 -0.15 30.37
N CYS A 477 8.82 -0.21 30.42
CA CYS A 477 9.58 -0.80 31.52
C CYS A 477 10.79 0.09 31.78
N ARG A 478 11.73 -0.28 32.65
CA ARG A 478 12.89 0.57 32.92
C ARG A 478 13.69 0.98 31.66
N GLY A 479 14.17 -0.02 30.92
CA GLY A 479 15.01 0.22 29.73
C GLY A 479 14.24 0.20 28.41
N GLY A 480 12.97 -0.21 28.43
CA GLY A 480 12.18 -0.35 27.21
C GLY A 480 12.79 -1.35 26.26
N TYR A 481 13.21 -2.53 26.75
CA TYR A 481 13.88 -3.57 25.96
C TYR A 481 13.18 -4.92 26.10
N GLY A 482 13.62 -5.77 27.04
CA GLY A 482 13.14 -7.14 27.21
C GLY A 482 11.67 -7.22 27.61
N ARG A 483 11.29 -6.67 28.78
CA ARG A 483 9.89 -6.71 29.28
C ARG A 483 8.92 -6.08 28.28
N THR A 484 9.21 -4.86 27.87
CA THR A 484 8.42 -4.13 26.87
C THR A 484 8.37 -4.88 25.54
N GLY A 485 9.51 -5.42 25.08
CA GLY A 485 9.62 -6.18 23.85
C GLY A 485 8.79 -7.46 23.86
N VAL A 486 8.79 -8.23 24.95
CA VAL A 486 8.00 -9.47 25.03
C VAL A 486 6.51 -9.18 25.10
N MET A 487 6.09 -8.10 25.75
CA MET A 487 4.67 -7.69 25.76
C MET A 487 4.21 -7.16 24.40
N VAL A 488 5.06 -6.39 23.69
CA VAL A 488 4.77 -5.97 22.30
C VAL A 488 4.72 -7.19 21.38
N ALA A 489 5.66 -8.14 21.51
CA ALA A 489 5.66 -9.38 20.74
C ALA A 489 4.40 -10.22 21.02
N LEU A 490 3.97 -10.29 22.28
CA LEU A 490 2.73 -10.93 22.68
C LEU A 490 1.50 -10.27 22.01
N TYR A 491 1.47 -8.93 21.91
CA TYR A 491 0.42 -8.20 21.19
C TYR A 491 0.44 -8.53 19.69
N ARG A 492 1.61 -8.48 19.05
CA ARG A 492 1.79 -8.86 17.63
C ARG A 492 1.25 -10.26 17.35
N TYR A 493 1.59 -11.20 18.23
CA TYR A 493 1.16 -12.60 18.12
C TYR A 493 -0.34 -12.77 18.36
N SER A 494 -0.82 -12.35 19.54
CA SER A 494 -2.14 -12.72 20.04
C SER A 494 -3.26 -11.85 19.46
N VAL A 495 -2.96 -10.62 19.02
CA VAL A 495 -3.95 -9.69 18.46
C VAL A 495 -3.79 -9.53 16.95
N GLN A 496 -2.57 -9.35 16.45
CA GLN A 496 -2.34 -9.14 15.00
C GLN A 496 -2.05 -10.42 14.21
N GLY A 497 -2.02 -11.57 14.88
CA GLY A 497 -1.85 -12.87 14.21
C GLY A 497 -0.46 -13.12 13.65
N TRP A 498 0.56 -12.36 14.05
CA TRP A 498 1.94 -12.63 13.62
C TRP A 498 2.42 -13.98 14.13
N SER A 499 3.39 -14.61 13.45
CA SER A 499 4.11 -15.74 14.05
C SER A 499 4.88 -15.27 15.28
N TRP A 500 4.99 -16.14 16.29
CA TRP A 500 5.69 -15.80 17.53
C TRP A 500 7.17 -15.47 17.26
N LEU A 501 7.76 -16.12 16.25
CA LEU A 501 9.14 -15.88 15.84
C LEU A 501 9.32 -14.48 15.23
N LYS A 502 8.45 -14.07 14.31
CA LYS A 502 8.46 -12.72 13.71
C LYS A 502 8.25 -11.64 14.78
N ALA A 503 7.32 -11.88 15.70
CA ALA A 503 7.07 -10.99 16.83
C ALA A 503 8.30 -10.87 17.76
N ALA A 504 9.00 -11.98 18.02
CA ALA A 504 10.24 -11.98 18.78
C ALA A 504 11.37 -11.25 18.05
N GLU A 505 11.51 -11.43 16.73
CA GLU A 505 12.55 -10.79 15.91
C GLU A 505 12.40 -9.27 15.83
N GLU A 506 11.16 -8.74 15.79
CA GLU A 506 10.91 -7.30 15.85
C GLU A 506 11.55 -6.65 17.08
N SER A 507 11.59 -7.36 18.22
CA SER A 507 12.14 -6.82 19.46
C SER A 507 13.63 -6.43 19.36
N VAL A 508 14.38 -7.04 18.43
CA VAL A 508 15.82 -6.79 18.22
C VAL A 508 16.07 -5.39 17.67
N LEU A 509 15.06 -4.79 17.01
CA LEU A 509 15.15 -3.44 16.44
C LEU A 509 15.28 -2.34 17.51
N PHE A 510 15.18 -2.68 18.80
CA PHE A 510 15.18 -1.72 19.90
C PHE A 510 16.37 -1.91 20.86
N GLU A 511 17.59 -2.09 20.33
CA GLU A 511 18.86 -2.08 21.07
C GLU A 511 18.96 -3.07 22.27
N GLY A 512 18.35 -4.26 22.15
CA GLY A 512 18.53 -5.29 23.19
C GLY A 512 17.72 -6.58 23.02
N GLY A 513 16.61 -6.55 22.29
CA GLY A 513 15.77 -7.74 22.06
C GLY A 513 15.12 -8.31 23.33
N ILE A 514 14.31 -9.36 23.14
CA ILE A 514 13.84 -10.21 24.23
C ILE A 514 14.89 -11.26 24.60
N SER A 515 14.96 -11.63 25.89
CA SER A 515 15.87 -12.70 26.35
C SER A 515 15.43 -14.08 25.85
N ASP A 516 16.33 -15.06 25.86
CA ASP A 516 15.98 -16.45 25.52
C ASP A 516 14.85 -16.98 26.40
N SER A 517 14.81 -16.60 27.68
CA SER A 517 13.73 -17.01 28.59
C SER A 517 12.37 -16.43 28.19
N GLN A 518 12.36 -15.19 27.70
CA GLN A 518 11.18 -14.50 27.17
C GLN A 518 10.74 -15.09 25.83
N LYS A 519 11.69 -15.39 24.95
CA LYS A 519 11.45 -16.05 23.67
C LYS A 519 10.85 -17.44 23.87
N ASN A 520 11.44 -18.26 24.76
CA ASN A 520 10.95 -19.59 25.10
C ASN A 520 9.57 -19.54 25.76
N TRP A 521 9.27 -18.49 26.54
CA TRP A 521 7.92 -18.30 27.08
C TRP A 521 6.92 -17.96 25.97
N LEU A 522 7.26 -17.05 25.05
CA LEU A 522 6.39 -16.67 23.94
C LEU A 522 6.11 -17.85 23.01
N GLU A 523 7.11 -18.70 22.77
CA GLU A 523 6.94 -19.97 22.05
C GLU A 523 5.96 -20.90 22.77
N ARG A 524 6.10 -21.10 24.09
CA ARG A 524 5.15 -21.91 24.88
C ARG A 524 3.75 -21.30 24.90
N TRP A 525 3.63 -19.98 24.95
CA TRP A 525 2.34 -19.30 24.81
C TRP A 525 1.69 -19.64 23.47
N ALA A 526 2.47 -19.58 22.38
CA ALA A 526 2.03 -19.88 21.02
C ALA A 526 1.72 -21.36 20.77
N GLN A 527 2.18 -22.28 21.62
CA GLN A 527 1.78 -23.69 21.59
C GLN A 527 0.39 -23.92 22.19
N ASN A 528 -0.10 -23.00 23.02
CA ASN A 528 -1.36 -23.14 23.77
C ASN A 528 -2.47 -22.18 23.32
N HIS A 529 -2.15 -21.23 22.43
CA HIS A 529 -3.09 -20.25 21.89
C HIS A 529 -2.85 -20.12 20.39
N ASP A 530 -3.90 -19.91 19.61
CA ASP A 530 -3.75 -19.65 18.17
C ASP A 530 -3.32 -18.18 17.93
N PRO A 531 -2.54 -17.89 16.87
CA PRO A 531 -2.25 -16.52 16.47
C PRO A 531 -3.56 -15.72 16.24
N GLY A 532 -3.64 -14.50 16.75
CA GLY A 532 -4.83 -13.65 16.60
C GLY A 532 -6.03 -14.05 17.48
N SER A 533 -5.88 -15.02 18.38
CA SER A 533 -6.96 -15.51 19.27
C SER A 533 -7.55 -14.45 20.21
N PHE A 534 -6.93 -13.27 20.32
CA PHE A 534 -7.39 -12.14 21.12
C PHE A 534 -7.78 -10.92 20.28
N ALA A 535 -7.92 -11.05 18.95
CA ALA A 535 -8.54 -10.01 18.13
C ALA A 535 -10.02 -9.85 18.55
N LYS A 536 -10.42 -8.65 18.96
CA LYS A 536 -11.80 -8.31 19.35
C LYS A 536 -12.46 -7.42 18.33
#